data_AF-A0A0F9XCY4-F1
#
_entry.id   AF-A0A0F9XCY4-F1
#
_cell.length_a   1.000
_cell.length_b   1.000
_cell.length_c   1.000
_cell.angle_alpha   90.00
_cell.angle_beta   90.00
_cell.angle_gamma   90.00
#
_symmetry.space_group_name_H-M   'P 1'
#
loop_
_entity.id
_entity.type
_entity.pdbx_description
1 polymer ?
#
loop_
_entity_poly.entity_id
_entity_poly.type
_entity_poly.pdbx_seq_one_letter_code
_entity_poly.pdbx_strand_id
1 'polypeptide(L)'
;MALAFTTGLTLISAADATTGWSGFRHNGGGNPSPAVDTDIKIQNTGCLAIKVSGANRDEGMWFDFGSGSEVDFTTTANKHFWGWVNATVIALLSTKANGGLYVIAASDAAGDDWSKWYVEGSDTLQGKWERIVQDMSKASSEDAATAATMTSVRWIGFGIKSNGTARLDNLFVDRCDYGQAALQASNDAVGDVNIGWQDYFDEDDLLANKYGIIDKRGSIFYLRGGITIGDAAQSGTVTFDDDTGAVVEFEDPTYDAGSGNVSRIDAATLYAISAEGAATQNTSVTFGNVVGTGDDRQGVQGGTIQTAGPTWDLDLATDIADLSSVDLYGLAIVGAAGGISLDDGNKTSVISCTFINCGEVTPGSTNSGAEILNCAFIDPSSTGSNYALQWPNTTHNLKNLSFITSGTPTTQNMIHLTQSADYSTSFDGIIFFGSYASSTIRHGENTGTNADVTINSVAGSGSNPVQAEFNNTASGTVTVVNTVTLKVTVKDVAGVGIVGAQTAIYDDSDVELMNEDTIAGGVAEQAFEYPGSDVNVSVRVRKGSTGSTKYEPVNTPQLIQDTGLDIVVTMTEDTENAS
;
A
#
# COMPACT_ATOMS: atom_id res chain seq x y z
N MET A 1 31.25 -13.43 -8.85
CA MET A 1 30.98 -11.99 -8.85
C MET A 1 29.48 -11.93 -9.05
N ALA A 2 28.72 -12.03 -7.98
CA ALA A 2 28.51 -11.00 -6.95
C ALA A 2 27.37 -10.10 -7.43
N LEU A 3 26.28 -10.13 -6.67
CA LEU A 3 25.16 -9.21 -6.70
C LEU A 3 25.42 -7.96 -7.55
N ALA A 4 24.61 -7.78 -8.59
CA ALA A 4 24.69 -6.63 -9.47
C ALA A 4 23.48 -5.73 -9.24
N PHE A 5 23.66 -4.45 -9.48
CA PHE A 5 22.58 -3.48 -9.46
C PHE A 5 22.57 -2.65 -10.72
N THR A 6 21.39 -2.42 -11.25
CA THR A 6 21.14 -1.57 -12.41
C THR A 6 20.11 -0.51 -12.04
N THR A 7 20.01 0.52 -12.87
CA THR A 7 18.97 1.54 -12.71
C THR A 7 18.26 1.79 -14.04
N GLY A 8 16.99 2.17 -13.96
CA GLY A 8 16.25 2.73 -15.10
C GLY A 8 16.65 4.17 -15.49
N LEU A 9 17.75 4.69 -14.94
CA LEU A 9 18.23 6.05 -15.22
C LEU A 9 19.16 6.08 -16.44
N THR A 10 18.95 7.07 -17.30
CA THR A 10 19.87 7.42 -18.39
C THR A 10 20.72 8.62 -18.00
N LEU A 11 22.04 8.45 -18.02
CA LEU A 11 22.99 9.51 -17.69
C LEU A 11 22.94 10.64 -18.74
N ILE A 12 22.70 11.86 -18.28
CA ILE A 12 22.88 13.09 -19.07
C ILE A 12 24.34 13.49 -19.04
N SER A 13 24.88 13.61 -17.82
CA SER A 13 26.25 14.06 -17.59
C SER A 13 26.67 13.76 -16.15
N ALA A 14 27.87 13.22 -15.95
CA ALA A 14 28.48 13.08 -14.62
C ALA A 14 28.90 14.42 -13.99
N ALA A 15 28.91 15.51 -14.79
CA ALA A 15 29.28 16.86 -14.37
C ALA A 15 30.71 16.97 -13.78
N ASP A 16 31.62 16.11 -14.24
CA ASP A 16 33.06 16.14 -13.92
C ASP A 16 33.91 16.85 -14.99
N ALA A 17 33.25 17.37 -16.03
CA ALA A 17 33.85 18.13 -17.12
C ALA A 17 32.91 19.25 -17.61
N THR A 18 33.48 20.34 -18.14
CA THR A 18 32.69 21.47 -18.67
C THR A 18 32.13 21.21 -20.08
N THR A 19 32.43 20.07 -20.70
CA THR A 19 31.94 19.74 -22.05
C THR A 19 30.42 19.59 -22.06
N GLY A 20 29.75 20.28 -22.98
CA GLY A 20 28.28 20.30 -23.05
C GLY A 20 27.61 21.26 -22.05
N TRP A 21 28.35 21.79 -21.07
CA TRP A 21 27.81 22.71 -20.08
C TRP A 21 27.99 24.18 -20.47
N SER A 22 26.97 24.98 -20.19
CA SER A 22 26.99 26.43 -20.38
C SER A 22 26.31 27.12 -19.22
N GLY A 23 26.84 28.26 -18.82
CA GLY A 23 26.17 29.13 -17.87
C GLY A 23 25.14 30.02 -18.55
N PHE A 24 24.10 30.40 -17.81
CA PHE A 24 23.08 31.33 -18.26
C PHE A 24 22.81 32.41 -17.21
N ARG A 25 22.28 33.54 -17.67
CA ARG A 25 21.84 34.66 -16.83
C ARG A 25 20.60 35.29 -17.47
N HIS A 26 19.47 35.29 -16.76
CA HIS A 26 18.26 35.95 -17.24
C HIS A 26 18.25 37.45 -16.89
N ASN A 27 18.94 37.86 -15.81
CA ASN A 27 18.97 39.24 -15.35
C ASN A 27 20.39 39.79 -15.13
N GLY A 28 20.87 40.60 -16.08
CA GLY A 28 22.19 41.26 -16.04
C GLY A 28 23.01 40.99 -17.31
N GLY A 29 24.27 41.47 -17.35
CA GLY A 29 25.15 41.30 -18.51
C GLY A 29 26.23 40.23 -18.30
N GLY A 30 26.43 39.34 -19.28
CA GLY A 30 27.44 38.27 -19.28
C GLY A 30 26.99 37.01 -18.55
N ASN A 31 27.35 35.83 -19.06
CA ASN A 31 26.98 34.56 -18.44
C ASN A 31 28.07 34.10 -17.45
N PRO A 32 27.69 33.39 -16.37
CA PRO A 32 28.68 32.68 -15.56
C PRO A 32 29.37 31.60 -16.40
N SER A 33 30.60 31.22 -16.02
CA SER A 33 31.33 30.13 -16.66
C SER A 33 31.39 28.94 -15.69
N PRO A 34 30.77 27.79 -16.03
CA PRO A 34 30.96 26.57 -15.27
C PRO A 34 32.44 26.19 -15.19
N ALA A 35 32.88 25.73 -14.02
CA ALA A 35 34.20 25.20 -13.77
C ALA A 35 34.12 23.90 -12.99
N VAL A 36 35.08 22.99 -13.17
CA VAL A 36 35.15 21.74 -12.41
C VAL A 36 35.70 22.03 -11.02
N ASP A 37 34.99 21.56 -10.00
CA ASP A 37 35.41 21.55 -8.60
C ASP A 37 35.70 20.10 -8.17
N THR A 38 36.87 19.87 -7.59
CA THR A 38 37.29 18.54 -7.12
C THR A 38 37.23 18.38 -5.60
N ASP A 39 36.95 19.46 -4.87
CA ASP A 39 36.91 19.50 -3.40
C ASP A 39 35.48 19.31 -2.88
N ILE A 40 34.50 19.88 -3.56
CA ILE A 40 33.07 19.78 -3.23
C ILE A 40 32.41 18.92 -4.29
N LYS A 41 32.23 17.62 -4.03
CA LYS A 41 31.59 16.67 -4.95
C LYS A 41 30.79 15.61 -4.19
N ILE A 42 29.83 14.97 -4.86
CA ILE A 42 29.10 13.82 -4.31
C ILE A 42 29.49 12.52 -5.03
N GLN A 43 29.77 12.56 -6.34
CA GLN A 43 30.09 11.39 -7.15
C GLN A 43 31.47 11.53 -7.83
N ASN A 44 32.08 10.40 -8.18
CA ASN A 44 33.23 10.32 -9.08
C ASN A 44 34.37 11.28 -8.68
N THR A 45 34.89 12.05 -9.64
CA THR A 45 36.14 12.82 -9.47
C THR A 45 35.93 14.32 -9.22
N GLY A 46 34.79 14.88 -9.60
CA GLY A 46 34.48 16.31 -9.46
C GLY A 46 33.02 16.61 -9.79
N CYS A 47 32.61 17.84 -9.52
CA CYS A 47 31.31 18.38 -9.94
C CYS A 47 31.51 19.69 -10.71
N LEU A 48 30.44 20.27 -11.24
CA LEU A 48 30.47 21.62 -11.80
C LEU A 48 30.04 22.66 -10.80
N ALA A 49 30.72 23.80 -10.81
CA ALA A 49 30.45 24.92 -9.93
C ALA A 49 30.34 26.23 -10.73
N ILE A 50 29.45 27.11 -10.27
CA ILE A 50 29.43 28.51 -10.66
C ILE A 50 29.24 29.42 -9.46
N LYS A 51 29.66 30.67 -9.64
CA LYS A 51 29.35 31.78 -8.76
C LYS A 51 28.15 32.56 -9.26
N VAL A 52 27.05 32.47 -8.53
CA VAL A 52 25.89 33.35 -8.65
C VAL A 52 25.99 34.46 -7.61
N SER A 53 26.18 35.69 -8.05
CA SER A 53 26.50 36.81 -7.15
C SER A 53 25.91 38.14 -7.59
N GLY A 54 25.12 38.74 -6.71
CA GLY A 54 24.53 40.07 -6.84
C GLY A 54 23.08 40.07 -6.35
N ALA A 55 22.51 41.26 -6.16
CA ALA A 55 21.10 41.38 -5.81
C ALA A 55 20.22 41.03 -7.01
N ASN A 56 19.18 40.21 -6.78
CA ASN A 56 18.23 39.72 -7.78
C ASN A 56 18.90 39.05 -9.00
N ARG A 57 20.02 38.35 -8.78
CA ARG A 57 20.68 37.60 -9.86
C ARG A 57 19.99 36.28 -10.06
N ASP A 58 19.57 36.05 -11.29
CA ASP A 58 18.91 34.81 -11.73
C ASP A 58 19.83 34.13 -12.76
N GLU A 59 20.59 33.15 -12.29
CA GLU A 59 21.72 32.57 -12.98
C GLU A 59 21.86 31.08 -12.65
N GLY A 60 22.45 30.33 -13.58
CA GLY A 60 22.61 28.90 -13.43
C GLY A 60 23.51 28.30 -14.49
N MET A 61 23.46 26.98 -14.59
CA MET A 61 24.12 26.21 -15.62
C MET A 61 23.19 25.11 -16.15
N TRP A 62 23.33 24.81 -17.43
CA TRP A 62 22.60 23.73 -18.09
C TRP A 62 23.53 22.93 -18.99
N PHE A 63 23.10 21.72 -19.32
CA PHE A 63 23.72 20.84 -20.30
C PHE A 63 23.00 20.97 -21.65
N ASP A 64 23.75 21.08 -22.75
CA ASP A 64 23.25 21.00 -24.12
C ASP A 64 23.34 19.55 -24.61
N PHE A 65 22.20 18.92 -24.88
CA PHE A 65 22.21 17.62 -25.57
C PHE A 65 22.77 17.72 -27.00
N GLY A 66 22.77 18.92 -27.57
CA GLY A 66 23.10 19.18 -28.97
C GLY A 66 21.86 19.12 -29.85
N SER A 67 21.89 19.85 -30.95
CA SER A 67 20.79 19.84 -31.93
C SER A 67 20.61 18.44 -32.54
N GLY A 68 19.38 17.94 -32.57
CA GLY A 68 19.01 16.61 -33.05
C GLY A 68 19.16 15.49 -32.01
N SER A 69 19.49 15.83 -30.76
CA SER A 69 19.60 14.87 -29.63
C SER A 69 18.64 15.22 -28.50
N GLU A 70 17.51 15.87 -28.83
CA GLU A 70 16.52 16.33 -27.87
C GLU A 70 15.83 15.15 -27.15
N VAL A 71 15.45 15.37 -25.88
CA VAL A 71 14.78 14.39 -25.03
C VAL A 71 13.29 14.69 -24.92
N ASP A 72 12.46 13.65 -25.03
CA ASP A 72 11.01 13.73 -24.80
C ASP A 72 10.67 13.34 -23.34
N PHE A 73 10.40 14.36 -22.53
CA PHE A 73 9.98 14.25 -21.13
C PHE A 73 8.47 14.06 -20.95
N THR A 74 7.69 13.88 -22.02
CA THR A 74 6.25 13.60 -21.91
C THR A 74 5.94 12.11 -21.84
N THR A 75 6.91 11.26 -22.19
CA THR A 75 6.78 9.80 -22.12
C THR A 75 6.93 9.30 -20.68
N THR A 76 6.18 8.27 -20.30
CA THR A 76 6.25 7.67 -18.96
C THR A 76 7.68 7.27 -18.56
N ALA A 77 8.46 6.72 -19.50
CA ALA A 77 9.81 6.24 -19.24
C ALA A 77 10.84 7.35 -18.95
N ASN A 78 10.61 8.59 -19.43
CA ASN A 78 11.60 9.67 -19.37
C ASN A 78 11.14 10.89 -18.58
N LYS A 79 9.94 10.86 -17.99
CA LYS A 79 9.25 12.04 -17.47
C LYS A 79 10.01 12.78 -16.36
N HIS A 80 10.84 12.07 -15.59
CA HIS A 80 11.53 12.63 -14.43
C HIS A 80 12.99 12.98 -14.75
N PHE A 81 13.35 14.22 -14.46
CA PHE A 81 14.74 14.67 -14.39
C PHE A 81 15.29 14.47 -12.98
N TRP A 82 16.54 14.04 -12.92
CA TRP A 82 17.28 13.77 -11.69
C TRP A 82 18.60 14.53 -11.70
N GLY A 83 18.94 15.18 -10.59
CA GLY A 83 20.25 15.81 -10.48
C GLY A 83 20.68 16.06 -9.05
N TRP A 84 21.96 15.84 -8.76
CA TRP A 84 22.54 16.27 -7.49
C TRP A 84 22.88 17.75 -7.57
N VAL A 85 22.42 18.51 -6.60
CA VAL A 85 22.69 19.94 -6.54
C VAL A 85 22.96 20.37 -5.11
N ASN A 86 23.81 21.38 -4.96
CA ASN A 86 24.08 22.01 -3.67
C ASN A 86 24.23 23.52 -3.86
N ALA A 87 23.48 24.28 -3.06
CA ALA A 87 23.68 25.73 -2.93
C ALA A 87 24.25 26.05 -1.54
N THR A 88 25.55 26.34 -1.48
CA THR A 88 26.31 26.40 -0.21
C THR A 88 26.08 27.67 0.60
N VAL A 89 25.50 28.72 -0.01
CA VAL A 89 25.25 30.01 0.65
C VAL A 89 23.75 30.30 0.73
N ILE A 90 23.03 29.47 1.49
CA ILE A 90 21.56 29.51 1.65
C ILE A 90 21.04 30.91 2.00
N ALA A 91 21.75 31.65 2.86
CA ALA A 91 21.34 32.99 3.29
C ALA A 91 21.27 34.03 2.14
N LEU A 92 21.90 33.74 0.99
CA LEU A 92 21.82 34.57 -0.19
C LEU A 92 20.74 34.11 -1.18
N LEU A 93 20.14 32.94 -0.96
CA LEU A 93 19.11 32.37 -1.83
C LEU A 93 17.77 33.10 -1.62
N SER A 94 17.02 33.32 -2.70
CA SER A 94 15.61 33.70 -2.59
C SER A 94 14.80 32.58 -1.93
N THR A 95 13.63 32.90 -1.40
CA THR A 95 12.71 31.87 -0.93
C THR A 95 12.25 31.01 -2.11
N LYS A 96 11.75 29.80 -1.84
CA LYS A 96 11.32 28.86 -2.87
C LYS A 96 10.31 29.49 -3.84
N ALA A 97 9.25 30.09 -3.32
CA ALA A 97 8.22 30.79 -4.10
C ALA A 97 8.73 31.97 -4.94
N ASN A 98 9.94 32.48 -4.69
CA ASN A 98 10.52 33.62 -5.40
C ASN A 98 11.64 33.22 -6.37
N GLY A 99 11.78 31.94 -6.68
CA GLY A 99 12.76 31.39 -7.61
C GLY A 99 14.07 30.97 -6.97
N GLY A 100 14.06 30.60 -5.68
CA GLY A 100 15.23 30.17 -4.89
C GLY A 100 16.22 29.28 -5.64
N LEU A 101 16.12 27.96 -5.50
CA LEU A 101 16.78 26.96 -6.32
C LEU A 101 15.74 26.35 -7.25
N TYR A 102 16.09 26.18 -8.52
CA TYR A 102 15.17 25.68 -9.53
C TYR A 102 15.83 24.74 -10.53
N VAL A 103 15.01 23.83 -11.07
CA VAL A 103 15.28 23.10 -12.30
C VAL A 103 14.85 23.99 -13.47
N ILE A 104 15.60 23.97 -14.58
CA ILE A 104 15.27 24.70 -15.80
C ILE A 104 15.45 23.80 -17.02
N ALA A 105 14.55 23.92 -17.99
CA ALA A 105 14.66 23.27 -19.29
C ALA A 105 14.38 24.27 -20.43
N ALA A 106 14.96 24.01 -21.61
CA ALA A 106 14.70 24.76 -22.83
C ALA A 106 14.66 23.85 -24.07
N SER A 107 13.80 24.16 -25.04
CA SER A 107 13.60 23.34 -26.25
C SER A 107 14.35 23.84 -27.50
N ASP A 108 14.70 25.12 -27.56
CA ASP A 108 15.42 25.70 -28.70
C ASP A 108 16.77 26.32 -28.25
N ALA A 109 17.26 27.33 -28.96
CA ALA A 109 18.46 28.07 -28.63
C ALA A 109 18.40 28.62 -27.19
N ALA A 110 19.57 28.60 -26.54
CA ALA A 110 19.79 29.10 -25.20
C ALA A 110 19.17 30.50 -24.98
N GLY A 111 18.08 30.56 -24.20
CA GLY A 111 17.52 31.80 -23.65
C GLY A 111 16.13 32.23 -24.14
N ASP A 112 15.57 31.59 -25.18
CA ASP A 112 14.32 32.05 -25.79
C ASP A 112 13.08 31.29 -25.29
N ASP A 113 13.13 29.96 -25.28
CA ASP A 113 11.99 29.09 -24.93
C ASP A 113 12.33 28.22 -23.70
N TRP A 114 12.10 28.74 -22.50
CA TRP A 114 12.46 28.06 -21.25
C TRP A 114 11.31 27.98 -20.25
N SER A 115 11.42 26.98 -19.36
CA SER A 115 10.51 26.72 -18.25
C SER A 115 11.30 26.39 -16.98
N LYS A 116 10.86 26.90 -15.82
CA LYS A 116 11.50 26.68 -14.51
C LYS A 116 10.55 26.01 -13.53
N TRP A 117 11.12 25.19 -12.63
CA TRP A 117 10.43 24.60 -11.48
C TRP A 117 11.18 24.94 -10.21
N TYR A 118 10.55 25.72 -9.33
CA TYR A 118 11.14 26.21 -8.09
C TYR A 118 11.10 25.13 -7.00
N VAL A 119 12.20 24.38 -6.90
CA VAL A 119 12.27 23.19 -6.06
C VAL A 119 12.57 23.54 -4.60
N GLU A 120 13.54 24.42 -4.34
CA GLU A 120 13.95 24.79 -2.98
C GLU A 120 14.20 26.29 -2.86
N GLY A 121 14.50 26.76 -1.66
CA GLY A 121 14.84 28.16 -1.39
C GLY A 121 15.49 28.35 -0.03
N SER A 122 15.76 29.59 0.36
CA SER A 122 16.36 29.89 1.67
C SER A 122 15.54 29.46 2.88
N ASP A 123 14.25 29.20 2.66
CA ASP A 123 13.25 28.75 3.63
C ASP A 123 13.09 27.23 3.70
N THR A 124 13.68 26.48 2.77
CA THR A 124 13.43 25.03 2.60
C THR A 124 14.72 24.20 2.43
N LEU A 125 15.73 24.72 1.74
CA LEU A 125 17.01 24.05 1.52
C LEU A 125 17.82 23.87 2.81
N GLN A 126 18.42 22.69 3.01
CA GLN A 126 19.16 22.37 4.24
C GLN A 126 20.68 22.60 4.16
N GLY A 127 21.20 23.04 3.01
CA GLY A 127 22.64 23.35 2.83
C GLY A 127 23.53 22.13 2.66
N LYS A 128 22.97 21.05 2.13
CA LYS A 128 23.65 19.79 1.81
C LYS A 128 23.44 19.46 0.34
N TRP A 129 24.12 18.44 -0.14
CA TRP A 129 23.78 17.83 -1.43
C TRP A 129 22.37 17.26 -1.36
N GLU A 130 21.53 17.63 -2.32
CA GLU A 130 20.18 17.11 -2.45
C GLU A 130 20.00 16.52 -3.85
N ARG A 131 19.41 15.33 -3.90
CA ARG A 131 19.01 14.69 -5.15
C ARG A 131 17.64 15.22 -5.51
N ILE A 132 17.59 16.12 -6.47
CA ILE A 132 16.33 16.69 -6.95
C ILE A 132 15.74 15.76 -7.99
N VAL A 133 14.46 15.41 -7.81
CA VAL A 133 13.63 14.73 -8.79
C VAL A 133 12.52 15.66 -9.20
N GLN A 134 12.36 15.89 -10.51
CA GLN A 134 11.32 16.76 -11.06
C GLN A 134 10.65 16.08 -12.25
N ASP A 135 9.34 15.89 -12.18
CA ASP A 135 8.50 15.59 -13.33
C ASP A 135 8.41 16.83 -14.20
N MET A 136 9.02 16.76 -15.39
CA MET A 136 9.13 17.88 -16.32
C MET A 136 7.83 18.11 -17.11
N SER A 137 6.86 17.19 -17.05
CA SER A 137 5.54 17.35 -17.68
C SER A 137 4.58 18.21 -16.85
N LYS A 138 4.91 18.46 -15.57
CA LYS A 138 4.11 19.32 -14.68
C LYS A 138 4.24 20.80 -15.06
N ALA A 139 3.21 21.57 -14.72
CA ALA A 139 3.19 23.01 -14.91
C ALA A 139 4.42 23.67 -14.26
N SER A 140 5.11 24.51 -15.02
CA SER A 140 6.26 25.29 -14.55
C SER A 140 5.83 26.36 -13.55
N SER A 141 6.77 26.76 -12.70
CA SER A 141 6.64 27.91 -11.80
C SER A 141 6.71 29.23 -12.56
N GLU A 142 7.53 29.27 -13.61
CA GLU A 142 7.82 30.44 -14.42
C GLU A 142 8.26 29.98 -15.81
N ASP A 143 7.82 30.69 -16.85
CA ASP A 143 8.24 30.49 -18.22
C ASP A 143 8.86 31.76 -18.80
N ALA A 144 9.58 31.59 -19.91
CA ALA A 144 9.89 32.68 -20.81
C ALA A 144 8.62 33.23 -21.48
N ALA A 145 8.79 34.14 -22.44
CA ALA A 145 7.67 34.56 -23.30
C ALA A 145 7.05 33.38 -24.06
N THR A 146 7.86 32.36 -24.35
CA THR A 146 7.45 31.06 -24.88
C THR A 146 7.92 29.98 -23.91
N ALA A 147 7.03 29.09 -23.47
CA ALA A 147 7.40 27.97 -22.62
C ALA A 147 8.23 26.93 -23.40
N ALA A 148 9.06 26.16 -22.70
CA ALA A 148 9.81 25.08 -23.30
C ALA A 148 8.88 23.95 -23.79
N THR A 149 9.20 23.37 -24.94
CA THR A 149 8.49 22.20 -25.47
C THR A 149 9.03 20.91 -24.88
N MET A 150 8.25 20.26 -23.99
CA MET A 150 8.71 19.08 -23.23
C MET A 150 8.91 17.81 -24.07
N THR A 151 8.38 17.76 -25.31
CA THR A 151 8.62 16.65 -26.24
C THR A 151 9.99 16.72 -26.94
N SER A 152 10.73 17.82 -26.76
CA SER A 152 12.00 18.06 -27.45
C SER A 152 12.89 19.01 -26.62
N VAL A 153 13.21 18.61 -25.39
CA VAL A 153 14.10 19.37 -24.52
C VAL A 153 15.54 19.22 -24.98
N ARG A 154 16.20 20.34 -25.26
CA ARG A 154 17.60 20.40 -25.68
C ARG A 154 18.55 20.81 -24.56
N TRP A 155 18.08 21.66 -23.65
CA TRP A 155 18.87 22.15 -22.52
C TRP A 155 18.19 21.81 -21.22
N ILE A 156 18.97 21.36 -20.23
CA ILE A 156 18.45 21.09 -18.89
C ILE A 156 19.50 21.33 -17.82
N GLY A 157 19.09 21.82 -16.65
CA GLY A 157 20.01 22.00 -15.52
C GLY A 157 19.38 22.71 -14.34
N PHE A 158 20.23 23.45 -13.62
CA PHE A 158 19.86 24.11 -12.38
C PHE A 158 20.25 25.58 -12.39
N GLY A 159 19.49 26.40 -11.67
CA GLY A 159 19.87 27.76 -11.37
C GLY A 159 19.41 28.19 -9.99
N ILE A 160 19.96 29.31 -9.53
CA ILE A 160 19.56 29.92 -8.28
C ILE A 160 19.30 31.41 -8.47
N LYS A 161 18.31 31.93 -7.74
CA LYS A 161 18.09 33.36 -7.61
C LYS A 161 18.70 33.91 -6.33
N SER A 162 19.78 34.69 -6.47
CA SER A 162 20.49 35.30 -5.35
C SER A 162 20.05 36.73 -5.04
N ASN A 163 20.03 37.08 -3.75
CA ASN A 163 19.73 38.40 -3.21
C ASN A 163 20.95 39.10 -2.61
N GLY A 164 22.17 38.60 -2.85
CA GLY A 164 23.38 39.24 -2.34
C GLY A 164 24.66 38.80 -3.01
N THR A 165 25.79 39.26 -2.48
CA THR A 165 27.11 39.04 -3.11
C THR A 165 27.76 37.78 -2.55
N ALA A 166 28.01 36.80 -3.41
CA ALA A 166 28.78 35.62 -3.04
C ALA A 166 30.29 35.90 -3.15
N ARG A 167 31.09 35.32 -2.26
CA ARG A 167 32.56 35.43 -2.32
C ARG A 167 33.17 34.37 -3.23
N LEU A 168 32.64 33.15 -3.18
CA LEU A 168 33.09 31.97 -3.90
C LEU A 168 31.94 31.39 -4.74
N ASP A 169 32.22 30.31 -5.45
CA ASP A 169 31.19 29.50 -6.09
C ASP A 169 30.18 28.99 -5.06
N ASN A 170 28.92 28.99 -5.44
CA ASN A 170 27.80 28.79 -4.52
C ASN A 170 26.62 28.02 -5.12
N LEU A 171 26.73 27.59 -6.37
CA LEU A 171 25.87 26.59 -6.98
C LEU A 171 26.75 25.49 -7.55
N PHE A 172 26.54 24.28 -7.06
CA PHE A 172 27.26 23.08 -7.45
C PHE A 172 26.25 22.08 -8.02
N VAL A 173 26.57 21.50 -9.17
CA VAL A 173 25.77 20.46 -9.83
C VAL A 173 26.67 19.25 -10.04
N ASP A 174 26.19 18.10 -9.61
CA ASP A 174 26.83 16.81 -9.79
C ASP A 174 25.80 15.85 -10.42
N ARG A 175 26.27 14.88 -11.20
CA ARG A 175 25.50 13.84 -11.92
C ARG A 175 24.03 14.19 -12.24
N CYS A 176 23.74 14.45 -13.51
CA CYS A 176 22.38 14.58 -14.02
C CYS A 176 21.97 13.32 -14.78
N ASP A 177 20.74 12.87 -14.56
CA ASP A 177 20.13 11.74 -15.24
C ASP A 177 18.67 12.08 -15.60
N TYR A 178 18.04 11.28 -16.46
CA TYR A 178 16.60 11.25 -16.63
C TYR A 178 16.11 9.81 -16.68
N GLY A 179 14.83 9.59 -16.39
CA GLY A 179 14.21 8.29 -16.52
C GLY A 179 13.33 7.91 -15.33
N GLN A 180 12.71 6.74 -15.46
CA GLN A 180 11.98 6.08 -14.41
C GLN A 180 12.97 5.30 -13.52
N ALA A 181 13.38 5.91 -12.42
CA ALA A 181 14.39 5.31 -11.56
C ALA A 181 13.79 4.15 -10.75
N ALA A 182 14.11 2.92 -11.14
CA ALA A 182 14.01 1.74 -10.29
C ALA A 182 15.43 1.20 -10.06
N LEU A 183 15.83 1.01 -8.79
CA LEU A 183 17.08 0.33 -8.46
C LEU A 183 16.79 -1.17 -8.45
N GLN A 184 17.34 -1.89 -9.42
CA GLN A 184 17.09 -3.32 -9.64
C GLN A 184 18.28 -4.14 -9.16
N ALA A 185 18.03 -5.16 -8.34
CA ALA A 185 19.05 -6.09 -7.88
C ALA A 185 18.98 -7.40 -8.65
N SER A 186 20.11 -7.90 -9.16
CA SER A 186 20.19 -9.16 -9.91
C SER A 186 21.40 -10.02 -9.49
N ASN A 187 21.35 -11.30 -9.85
CA ASN A 187 22.48 -12.22 -9.66
C ASN A 187 22.99 -12.77 -10.99
N ASP A 188 24.03 -12.14 -11.52
CA ASP A 188 24.69 -12.53 -12.77
C ASP A 188 25.77 -13.62 -12.59
N ALA A 189 25.76 -14.31 -11.45
CA ALA A 189 26.62 -15.47 -11.22
C ALA A 189 25.85 -16.71 -10.77
N VAL A 190 26.46 -17.86 -11.04
CA VAL A 190 26.00 -19.15 -10.49
C VAL A 190 26.16 -19.15 -8.97
N GLY A 191 25.06 -19.33 -8.24
CA GLY A 191 24.98 -19.38 -6.79
C GLY A 191 23.79 -18.57 -6.26
N ASP A 192 23.63 -18.57 -4.94
CA ASP A 192 22.53 -17.88 -4.26
C ASP A 192 23.05 -16.60 -3.59
N VAL A 193 22.26 -15.53 -3.66
CA VAL A 193 22.53 -14.29 -2.90
C VAL A 193 21.31 -13.93 -2.07
N ASN A 194 21.57 -13.56 -0.81
CA ASN A 194 20.57 -12.99 0.08
C ASN A 194 20.84 -11.49 0.19
N ILE A 195 19.79 -10.69 0.03
CA ILE A 195 19.86 -9.23 0.04
C ILE A 195 18.76 -8.65 0.94
N GLY A 196 18.97 -7.43 1.41
CA GLY A 196 17.95 -6.63 2.09
C GLY A 196 18.12 -5.14 1.80
N TRP A 197 17.39 -4.29 2.53
CA TRP A 197 17.41 -2.84 2.35
C TRP A 197 18.80 -2.20 2.46
N GLN A 198 19.66 -2.77 3.30
CA GLN A 198 21.02 -2.27 3.48
C GLN A 198 21.86 -2.45 2.21
N ASP A 199 21.69 -3.54 1.46
CA ASP A 199 22.44 -3.79 0.23
C ASP A 199 22.07 -2.79 -0.87
N TYR A 200 20.78 -2.46 -1.00
CA TYR A 200 20.33 -1.39 -1.91
C TYR A 200 20.94 -0.03 -1.52
N PHE A 201 20.92 0.31 -0.23
CA PHE A 201 21.52 1.56 0.24
C PHE A 201 23.04 1.58 0.03
N ASP A 202 23.76 0.51 0.38
CA ASP A 202 25.21 0.47 0.27
C ASP A 202 25.66 0.61 -1.18
N GLU A 203 24.94 -0.01 -2.13
CA GLU A 203 25.19 0.16 -3.56
C GLU A 203 24.92 1.60 -4.03
N ASP A 204 23.79 2.18 -3.64
CA ASP A 204 23.47 3.56 -4.00
C ASP A 204 24.45 4.55 -3.34
N ASP A 205 24.98 4.23 -2.16
CA ASP A 205 25.94 5.06 -1.43
C ASP A 205 27.39 4.92 -1.94
N LEU A 206 27.68 4.01 -2.87
CA LEU A 206 29.01 3.93 -3.49
C LEU A 206 29.34 5.23 -4.24
N LEU A 207 30.55 5.75 -4.04
CA LEU A 207 31.02 7.00 -4.67
C LEU A 207 30.94 6.97 -6.21
N ALA A 208 31.06 5.79 -6.82
CA ALA A 208 30.95 5.60 -8.27
C ALA A 208 29.48 5.64 -8.77
N ASN A 209 28.52 5.37 -7.87
CA ASN A 209 27.11 5.18 -8.17
C ASN A 209 26.30 6.40 -7.75
N LYS A 210 26.12 6.67 -6.46
CA LYS A 210 25.34 7.81 -5.93
C LYS A 210 24.13 8.14 -6.81
N TYR A 211 23.28 7.16 -7.13
CA TYR A 211 22.10 7.40 -7.96
C TYR A 211 21.07 8.23 -7.20
N GLY A 212 21.06 8.14 -5.87
CA GLY A 212 20.21 8.92 -4.97
C GLY A 212 18.76 8.46 -4.97
N ILE A 213 18.52 7.21 -5.36
CA ILE A 213 17.21 6.52 -5.39
C ILE A 213 16.81 6.15 -3.95
N ILE A 214 17.79 5.75 -3.13
CA ILE A 214 17.60 5.40 -1.72
C ILE A 214 18.56 6.21 -0.84
N ASP A 215 18.05 6.74 0.26
CA ASP A 215 18.83 7.46 1.28
C ASP A 215 18.54 6.84 2.65
N LYS A 216 19.48 6.97 3.59
CA LYS A 216 19.31 6.43 4.94
C LYS A 216 19.54 7.53 5.96
N ARG A 217 18.52 7.82 6.77
CA ARG A 217 18.59 8.81 7.86
C ARG A 217 18.24 8.15 9.17
N GLY A 218 19.26 7.89 9.98
CA GLY A 218 19.11 7.05 11.18
C GLY A 218 18.80 5.61 10.77
N SER A 219 17.66 5.08 11.22
CA SER A 219 17.21 3.71 10.92
C SER A 219 16.11 3.65 9.84
N ILE A 220 15.80 4.77 9.18
CA ILE A 220 14.75 4.85 8.16
C ILE A 220 15.42 4.94 6.78
N PHE A 221 14.92 4.15 5.84
CA PHE A 221 15.25 4.23 4.43
C PHE A 221 14.24 5.13 3.71
N TYR A 222 14.73 6.09 2.93
CA TYR A 222 13.92 7.03 2.17
C TYR A 222 14.05 6.72 0.68
N LEU A 223 12.94 6.44 0.03
CA LEU A 223 12.89 6.14 -1.41
C LEU A 223 12.45 7.38 -2.20
N ARG A 224 13.22 7.68 -3.25
CA ARG A 224 12.89 8.70 -4.28
C ARG A 224 12.56 8.08 -5.62
N GLY A 225 12.67 6.76 -5.74
CA GLY A 225 12.35 5.97 -6.92
C GLY A 225 11.89 4.58 -6.51
N GLY A 226 11.66 3.72 -7.50
CA GLY A 226 11.24 2.34 -7.29
C GLY A 226 12.38 1.41 -6.90
N ILE A 227 12.00 0.22 -6.46
CA ILE A 227 12.88 -0.89 -6.12
C ILE A 227 12.40 -2.12 -6.88
N THR A 228 13.32 -2.83 -7.52
CA THR A 228 13.00 -4.10 -8.20
C THR A 228 13.90 -5.20 -7.64
N ILE A 229 13.28 -6.29 -7.20
CA ILE A 229 13.95 -7.46 -6.62
C ILE A 229 14.05 -8.55 -7.69
N GLY A 230 15.27 -8.91 -8.08
CA GLY A 230 15.51 -9.87 -9.15
C GLY A 230 15.47 -9.24 -10.54
N ASP A 231 15.77 -10.07 -11.54
CA ASP A 231 15.80 -9.73 -12.96
C ASP A 231 15.43 -10.97 -13.77
N ALA A 232 14.58 -10.80 -14.79
CA ALA A 232 14.16 -11.88 -15.69
C ALA A 232 15.32 -12.57 -16.45
N ALA A 233 16.47 -11.93 -16.57
CA ALA A 233 17.67 -12.44 -17.22
C ALA A 233 18.74 -12.97 -16.24
N GLN A 234 18.49 -12.98 -14.93
CA GLN A 234 19.50 -13.39 -13.94
C GLN A 234 19.94 -14.85 -14.12
N SER A 235 21.19 -15.12 -13.74
CA SER A 235 21.81 -16.45 -13.88
C SER A 235 22.04 -17.19 -12.57
N GLY A 236 21.68 -16.59 -11.44
CA GLY A 236 21.66 -17.17 -10.11
C GLY A 236 20.40 -16.80 -9.33
N THR A 237 20.25 -17.35 -8.14
CA THR A 237 19.10 -17.10 -7.27
C THR A 237 19.25 -15.79 -6.51
N VAL A 238 18.16 -15.04 -6.39
CA VAL A 238 18.05 -13.84 -5.55
C VAL A 238 17.00 -14.07 -4.47
N THR A 239 17.38 -13.91 -3.22
CA THR A 239 16.46 -13.93 -2.08
C THR A 239 16.52 -12.58 -1.41
N PHE A 240 15.43 -11.82 -1.49
CA PHE A 240 15.23 -10.67 -0.63
C PHE A 240 14.66 -11.13 0.70
N ASP A 241 15.35 -10.83 1.80
CA ASP A 241 14.97 -11.23 3.15
C ASP A 241 15.21 -10.05 4.11
N ASP A 242 14.13 -9.42 4.56
CA ASP A 242 14.17 -8.38 5.59
C ASP A 242 13.48 -8.84 6.87
N ASP A 243 14.25 -9.42 7.78
CA ASP A 243 13.81 -9.79 9.12
C ASP A 243 14.09 -8.72 10.19
N THR A 244 14.54 -7.53 9.75
CA THR A 244 15.05 -6.49 10.65
C THR A 244 13.97 -5.54 11.17
N GLY A 245 12.77 -5.59 10.58
CA GLY A 245 11.69 -4.66 10.86
C GLY A 245 12.00 -3.24 10.37
N ALA A 246 12.59 -3.10 9.18
CA ALA A 246 12.98 -1.82 8.63
C ALA A 246 11.78 -0.88 8.45
N VAL A 247 12.05 0.43 8.53
CA VAL A 247 11.08 1.45 8.14
C VAL A 247 11.54 2.06 6.82
N VAL A 248 10.66 2.00 5.83
CA VAL A 248 10.87 2.51 4.49
C VAL A 248 9.81 3.56 4.19
N GLU A 249 10.23 4.73 3.72
CA GLU A 249 9.34 5.85 3.41
C GLU A 249 9.61 6.39 2.01
N PHE A 250 8.58 6.35 1.16
CA PHE A 250 8.56 7.09 -0.10
C PHE A 250 8.44 8.60 0.19
N GLU A 251 9.39 9.40 -0.30
CA GLU A 251 9.40 10.86 -0.05
C GLU A 251 8.32 11.59 -0.86
N ASP A 252 7.79 12.71 -0.35
CA ASP A 252 6.97 13.66 -1.13
C ASP A 252 7.70 14.98 -1.36
N PRO A 253 8.70 15.03 -2.26
CA PRO A 253 9.34 16.29 -2.59
C PRO A 253 8.31 17.20 -3.28
N THR A 254 8.25 18.48 -2.89
CA THR A 254 7.31 19.46 -3.47
C THR A 254 8.03 20.59 -4.20
N TYR A 255 7.45 21.18 -5.25
CA TYR A 255 7.93 22.44 -5.84
C TYR A 255 6.82 23.50 -5.76
N ASP A 256 7.20 24.77 -5.89
CA ASP A 256 6.22 25.86 -5.95
C ASP A 256 5.74 26.02 -7.39
N ALA A 257 4.47 25.74 -7.66
CA ALA A 257 3.88 25.84 -9.01
C ALA A 257 3.35 27.26 -9.34
N GLY A 258 3.82 28.29 -8.63
CA GLY A 258 3.29 29.66 -8.71
C GLY A 258 1.95 29.85 -7.98
N SER A 259 1.15 28.79 -7.84
CA SER A 259 -0.10 28.77 -7.07
C SER A 259 0.04 28.14 -5.67
N GLY A 260 1.26 27.74 -5.29
CA GLY A 260 1.58 27.05 -4.03
C GLY A 260 2.39 25.77 -4.24
N ASN A 261 2.72 25.10 -3.14
CA ASN A 261 3.51 23.86 -3.16
C ASN A 261 2.65 22.68 -3.63
N VAL A 262 3.16 21.93 -4.61
CA VAL A 262 2.59 20.68 -5.10
C VAL A 262 3.69 19.62 -5.23
N SER A 263 3.34 18.33 -5.25
CA SER A 263 4.34 17.25 -5.41
C SER A 263 5.14 17.41 -6.71
N ARG A 264 6.45 17.14 -6.67
CA ARG A 264 7.37 17.23 -7.82
C ARG A 264 7.26 16.07 -8.78
N ILE A 265 6.74 14.95 -8.33
CA ILE A 265 6.86 13.67 -9.05
C ILE A 265 5.50 13.18 -9.53
N ASP A 266 5.48 12.46 -10.64
CA ASP A 266 4.40 11.54 -10.96
C ASP A 266 4.66 10.21 -10.26
N ALA A 267 4.08 10.05 -9.07
CA ALA A 267 4.39 8.90 -8.21
C ALA A 267 3.81 7.58 -8.73
N ALA A 268 2.69 7.62 -9.46
CA ALA A 268 2.08 6.43 -10.07
C ALA A 268 2.99 5.77 -11.12
N THR A 269 4.00 6.49 -11.61
CA THR A 269 4.98 5.94 -12.56
C THR A 269 6.35 5.77 -11.92
N LEU A 270 6.62 6.39 -10.77
CA LEU A 270 7.94 6.37 -10.17
C LEU A 270 8.07 5.47 -8.95
N TYR A 271 7.02 5.36 -8.14
CA TYR A 271 7.06 4.69 -6.84
C TYR A 271 6.42 3.32 -6.93
N ALA A 272 7.27 2.32 -7.05
CA ALA A 272 6.87 0.93 -6.98
C ALA A 272 7.92 0.11 -6.23
N ILE A 273 7.46 -0.92 -5.51
CA ILE A 273 8.29 -2.06 -5.14
C ILE A 273 7.80 -3.22 -5.99
N SER A 274 8.71 -3.81 -6.78
CA SER A 274 8.39 -4.93 -7.65
C SER A 274 9.37 -6.08 -7.50
N ALA A 275 8.98 -7.25 -8.02
CA ALA A 275 9.86 -8.40 -8.12
C ALA A 275 9.78 -9.06 -9.50
N GLU A 276 10.93 -9.49 -10.00
CA GLU A 276 11.09 -10.17 -11.28
C GLU A 276 11.81 -11.51 -11.07
N GLY A 277 11.31 -12.55 -11.74
CA GLY A 277 11.83 -13.91 -11.65
C GLY A 277 12.48 -14.32 -12.95
N ALA A 278 13.46 -15.21 -12.92
CA ALA A 278 13.95 -15.84 -14.15
C ALA A 278 13.37 -17.24 -14.28
N ALA A 279 12.89 -17.61 -15.47
CA ALA A 279 12.32 -18.93 -15.75
C ALA A 279 13.19 -20.14 -15.32
N THR A 280 14.50 -19.95 -15.16
CA THR A 280 15.43 -21.00 -14.73
C THR A 280 16.01 -20.81 -13.33
N GLN A 281 15.76 -19.68 -12.66
CA GLN A 281 16.37 -19.34 -11.38
C GLN A 281 15.40 -18.68 -10.42
N ASN A 282 15.52 -19.03 -9.14
CA ASN A 282 14.58 -18.58 -8.12
C ASN A 282 14.76 -17.10 -7.76
N THR A 283 13.67 -16.34 -7.73
CA THR A 283 13.55 -15.08 -6.97
C THR A 283 12.57 -15.29 -5.82
N SER A 284 12.96 -14.98 -4.59
CA SER A 284 12.06 -15.00 -3.42
C SER A 284 12.05 -13.65 -2.72
N VAL A 285 10.88 -13.25 -2.24
CA VAL A 285 10.67 -12.01 -1.49
C VAL A 285 10.10 -12.33 -0.13
N THR A 286 10.81 -11.98 0.94
CA THR A 286 10.37 -12.18 2.32
C THR A 286 10.53 -10.91 3.13
N PHE A 287 9.44 -10.48 3.75
CA PHE A 287 9.40 -9.45 4.78
C PHE A 287 8.99 -10.05 6.10
N GLY A 288 9.86 -9.94 7.12
CA GLY A 288 9.62 -10.44 8.45
C GLY A 288 9.69 -11.96 8.57
N ASN A 289 9.22 -12.46 9.71
CA ASN A 289 9.24 -13.86 10.11
C ASN A 289 7.85 -14.31 10.54
N VAL A 290 7.61 -15.63 10.54
CA VAL A 290 6.37 -16.22 11.04
C VAL A 290 6.61 -17.08 12.27
N VAL A 291 5.71 -17.00 13.25
CA VAL A 291 5.68 -17.86 14.44
C VAL A 291 4.33 -18.56 14.57
N GLY A 292 4.30 -19.73 15.23
CA GLY A 292 3.10 -20.54 15.38
C GLY A 292 2.88 -21.52 14.22
N THR A 293 1.68 -22.09 14.13
CA THR A 293 1.31 -23.10 13.12
C THR A 293 -0.16 -22.99 12.74
N GLY A 294 -0.54 -23.43 11.54
CA GLY A 294 -1.94 -23.41 11.08
C GLY A 294 -2.46 -22.00 10.82
N ASP A 295 -3.76 -21.79 10.99
CA ASP A 295 -4.42 -20.51 10.70
C ASP A 295 -4.14 -19.43 11.77
N ASP A 296 -3.62 -19.84 12.94
CA ASP A 296 -3.28 -18.95 14.06
C ASP A 296 -1.85 -18.37 13.98
N ARG A 297 -1.10 -18.66 12.90
CA ARG A 297 0.25 -18.12 12.67
C ARG A 297 0.28 -16.60 12.79
N GLN A 298 1.35 -16.08 13.38
CA GLN A 298 1.57 -14.65 13.52
C GLN A 298 2.82 -14.22 12.78
N GLY A 299 2.70 -13.19 11.94
CA GLY A 299 3.83 -12.50 11.35
C GLY A 299 4.47 -11.54 12.36
N VAL A 300 5.79 -11.47 12.37
CA VAL A 300 6.59 -10.63 13.27
C VAL A 300 7.75 -10.00 12.49
N GLN A 301 8.20 -8.82 12.90
CA GLN A 301 9.39 -8.15 12.35
C GLN A 301 9.32 -7.77 10.85
N GLY A 302 8.14 -7.66 10.24
CA GLY A 302 8.00 -7.20 8.85
C GLY A 302 8.32 -5.72 8.65
N GLY A 303 8.23 -4.89 9.70
CA GLY A 303 8.57 -3.47 9.62
C GLY A 303 7.42 -2.63 9.06
N THR A 304 7.75 -1.54 8.37
CA THR A 304 6.76 -0.61 7.81
C THR A 304 7.25 -0.04 6.49
N ILE A 305 6.40 -0.12 5.45
CA ILE A 305 6.60 0.58 4.19
C ILE A 305 5.47 1.59 4.04
N GLN A 306 5.83 2.86 3.94
CA GLN A 306 4.88 3.97 3.93
C GLN A 306 5.27 5.04 2.92
N THR A 307 4.39 6.03 2.78
CA THR A 307 4.62 7.22 1.96
C THR A 307 4.35 8.48 2.78
N ALA A 308 5.13 9.53 2.51
CA ALA A 308 4.91 10.85 3.09
C ALA A 308 3.72 11.63 2.46
N GLY A 309 3.07 11.06 1.45
CA GLY A 309 1.98 11.72 0.73
C GLY A 309 1.56 11.05 -0.58
N PRO A 310 2.48 10.82 -1.54
CA PRO A 310 2.14 10.31 -2.85
C PRO A 310 1.74 8.84 -2.85
N THR A 311 0.95 8.45 -3.83
CA THR A 311 0.61 7.07 -4.12
C THR A 311 1.85 6.26 -4.53
N TRP A 312 1.92 4.99 -4.12
CA TRP A 312 2.89 4.02 -4.60
C TRP A 312 2.24 2.64 -4.78
N ASP A 313 2.94 1.74 -5.47
CA ASP A 313 2.43 0.42 -5.83
C ASP A 313 3.33 -0.70 -5.29
N LEU A 314 2.73 -1.80 -4.87
CA LEU A 314 3.42 -3.06 -4.62
C LEU A 314 3.02 -4.07 -5.70
N ASP A 315 3.94 -4.40 -6.61
CA ASP A 315 3.68 -5.33 -7.70
C ASP A 315 4.56 -6.57 -7.60
N LEU A 316 3.99 -7.62 -7.04
CA LEU A 316 4.60 -8.94 -6.91
C LEU A 316 3.88 -9.97 -7.79
N ALA A 317 3.17 -9.52 -8.83
CA ALA A 317 2.33 -10.37 -9.68
C ALA A 317 2.75 -10.37 -11.16
N THR A 318 3.47 -9.36 -11.63
CA THR A 318 3.79 -9.22 -13.07
C THR A 318 4.60 -10.40 -13.64
N ASP A 319 5.56 -10.96 -12.89
CA ASP A 319 6.47 -12.01 -13.38
C ASP A 319 6.38 -13.32 -12.59
N ILE A 320 5.14 -13.66 -12.26
CA ILE A 320 4.87 -14.55 -11.15
C ILE A 320 5.10 -16.04 -11.42
N ALA A 321 5.04 -16.43 -12.69
CA ALA A 321 5.42 -17.78 -13.11
C ALA A 321 6.84 -18.12 -12.62
N ASP A 322 7.70 -17.11 -12.53
CA ASP A 322 9.13 -17.23 -12.29
C ASP A 322 9.56 -16.83 -10.86
N LEU A 323 8.66 -16.23 -10.05
CA LEU A 323 8.90 -16.07 -8.61
C LEU A 323 8.78 -17.41 -7.88
N SER A 324 9.56 -17.59 -6.81
CA SER A 324 9.58 -18.81 -5.99
C SER A 324 8.74 -18.69 -4.72
N SER A 325 8.73 -17.53 -4.08
CA SER A 325 7.85 -17.21 -2.96
C SER A 325 7.67 -15.71 -2.75
N VAL A 326 6.51 -15.34 -2.21
CA VAL A 326 6.16 -13.99 -1.79
C VAL A 326 5.59 -14.08 -0.37
N ASP A 327 6.39 -13.69 0.61
CA ASP A 327 6.13 -13.91 2.02
C ASP A 327 6.10 -12.56 2.75
N LEU A 328 4.90 -12.12 3.16
CA LEU A 328 4.70 -10.84 3.86
C LEU A 328 4.24 -11.11 5.29
N TYR A 329 5.11 -10.90 6.28
CA TYR A 329 4.86 -11.28 7.67
C TYR A 329 5.00 -10.11 8.63
N GLY A 330 3.90 -9.68 9.26
CA GLY A 330 3.92 -8.63 10.27
C GLY A 330 4.29 -7.25 9.71
N LEU A 331 4.06 -7.04 8.41
CA LEU A 331 4.39 -5.82 7.69
C LEU A 331 3.22 -4.82 7.76
N ALA A 332 3.52 -3.56 8.05
CA ALA A 332 2.57 -2.47 7.87
C ALA A 332 2.81 -1.79 6.51
N ILE A 333 1.79 -1.76 5.65
CA ILE A 333 1.81 -1.11 4.34
C ILE A 333 0.88 0.10 4.41
N VAL A 334 1.40 1.29 4.14
CA VAL A 334 0.65 2.54 4.28
C VAL A 334 0.71 3.35 2.98
N GLY A 335 -0.47 3.70 2.46
CA GLY A 335 -0.61 4.60 1.32
C GLY A 335 -0.23 3.99 -0.04
N ALA A 336 -0.20 2.66 -0.16
CA ALA A 336 -0.02 1.94 -1.43
C ALA A 336 -1.29 2.04 -2.31
N ALA A 337 -1.72 3.27 -2.61
CA ALA A 337 -3.04 3.57 -3.14
C ALA A 337 -3.26 3.19 -4.62
N GLY A 338 -2.20 2.88 -5.38
CA GLY A 338 -2.37 2.40 -6.76
C GLY A 338 -2.53 0.88 -6.83
N GLY A 339 -2.34 0.19 -5.70
CA GLY A 339 -2.76 -1.19 -5.49
C GLY A 339 -1.64 -2.06 -4.95
N ILE A 340 -2.03 -3.27 -4.55
CA ILE A 340 -1.10 -4.32 -4.13
C ILE A 340 -1.45 -5.56 -4.93
N SER A 341 -0.60 -5.91 -5.89
CA SER A 341 -0.77 -7.09 -6.72
C SER A 341 0.11 -8.21 -6.17
N LEU A 342 -0.53 -9.28 -5.71
CA LEU A 342 0.13 -10.48 -5.20
C LEU A 342 0.00 -11.65 -6.19
N ASP A 343 0.80 -12.67 -5.97
CA ASP A 343 0.89 -13.87 -6.81
C ASP A 343 -0.46 -14.54 -7.08
N ASP A 344 -0.63 -15.08 -8.30
CA ASP A 344 -1.63 -16.09 -8.61
C ASP A 344 -1.12 -17.52 -8.34
N GLY A 345 -0.88 -17.85 -7.07
CA GLY A 345 -0.18 -19.10 -6.77
C GLY A 345 -0.13 -19.47 -5.29
N ASN A 346 0.21 -20.74 -5.04
CA ASN A 346 0.45 -21.27 -3.69
C ASN A 346 1.80 -20.81 -3.11
N LYS A 347 2.39 -19.75 -3.67
CA LYS A 347 3.68 -19.19 -3.28
C LYS A 347 3.53 -17.88 -2.49
N THR A 348 2.32 -17.32 -2.41
CA THR A 348 2.04 -16.14 -1.56
C THR A 348 1.53 -16.54 -0.19
N SER A 349 2.18 -16.00 0.85
CA SER A 349 1.71 -16.04 2.23
C SER A 349 1.80 -14.64 2.85
N VAL A 350 0.64 -14.11 3.27
CA VAL A 350 0.49 -12.80 3.90
C VAL A 350 -0.09 -13.01 5.30
N ILE A 351 0.69 -12.76 6.35
CA ILE A 351 0.30 -13.09 7.72
C ILE A 351 0.53 -11.89 8.63
N SER A 352 -0.49 -11.52 9.41
CA SER A 352 -0.42 -10.42 10.39
C SER A 352 -0.02 -9.07 9.79
N CYS A 353 -0.30 -8.85 8.50
CA CYS A 353 -0.03 -7.58 7.84
C CYS A 353 -1.15 -6.56 8.09
N THR A 354 -0.80 -5.28 8.07
CA THR A 354 -1.78 -4.19 8.15
C THR A 354 -1.68 -3.31 6.92
N PHE A 355 -2.80 -3.11 6.23
CA PHE A 355 -2.93 -2.29 5.03
C PHE A 355 -3.72 -1.03 5.39
N ILE A 356 -3.11 0.15 5.32
CA ILE A 356 -3.72 1.42 5.73
C ILE A 356 -3.73 2.38 4.55
N ASN A 357 -4.89 2.93 4.18
CA ASN A 357 -5.02 3.83 3.03
C ASN A 357 -4.46 3.25 1.72
N CYS A 358 -4.47 1.92 1.58
CA CYS A 358 -3.97 1.22 0.40
C CYS A 358 -5.09 1.03 -0.64
N GLY A 359 -4.69 0.81 -1.88
CA GLY A 359 -5.59 0.36 -2.92
C GLY A 359 -5.96 -1.11 -2.70
N GLU A 360 -6.61 -1.70 -3.70
CA GLU A 360 -7.04 -3.09 -3.62
C GLU A 360 -5.85 -4.03 -3.49
N VAL A 361 -5.92 -4.95 -2.52
CA VAL A 361 -5.05 -6.12 -2.47
C VAL A 361 -5.65 -7.20 -3.37
N THR A 362 -4.93 -7.56 -4.43
CA THR A 362 -5.32 -8.63 -5.34
C THR A 362 -4.49 -9.88 -5.02
N PRO A 363 -5.08 -10.93 -4.43
CA PRO A 363 -4.38 -12.17 -4.08
C PRO A 363 -4.10 -13.08 -5.30
N GLY A 364 -4.20 -12.57 -6.53
CA GLY A 364 -4.09 -13.34 -7.77
C GLY A 364 -5.40 -13.91 -8.31
N SER A 365 -5.36 -14.49 -9.53
CA SER A 365 -6.56 -14.92 -10.28
C SER A 365 -6.70 -16.43 -10.50
N THR A 366 -5.68 -17.24 -10.18
CA THR A 366 -5.68 -18.69 -10.47
C THR A 366 -6.10 -19.54 -9.26
N ASN A 367 -6.50 -20.78 -9.53
CA ASN A 367 -7.04 -21.74 -8.55
C ASN A 367 -5.96 -22.42 -7.67
N SER A 368 -4.84 -21.76 -7.40
CA SER A 368 -3.81 -22.25 -6.46
C SER A 368 -3.55 -21.12 -5.48
N GLY A 369 -4.40 -20.98 -4.47
CA GLY A 369 -4.62 -19.68 -3.85
C GLY A 369 -3.54 -19.23 -2.87
N ALA A 370 -3.20 -17.94 -2.91
CA ALA A 370 -2.54 -17.21 -1.85
C ALA A 370 -3.20 -17.42 -0.48
N GLU A 371 -2.38 -17.35 0.56
CA GLU A 371 -2.81 -17.35 1.95
C GLU A 371 -2.77 -15.93 2.52
N ILE A 372 -3.87 -15.47 3.09
CA ILE A 372 -3.97 -14.18 3.80
C ILE A 372 -4.63 -14.44 5.15
N LEU A 373 -3.84 -14.32 6.23
CA LEU A 373 -4.26 -14.66 7.60
C LEU A 373 -3.99 -13.51 8.56
N ASN A 374 -4.89 -13.31 9.52
CA ASN A 374 -4.68 -12.41 10.65
C ASN A 374 -4.37 -10.95 10.22
N CYS A 375 -4.81 -10.55 9.03
CA CYS A 375 -4.51 -9.24 8.45
C CYS A 375 -5.59 -8.21 8.75
N ALA A 376 -5.21 -6.94 8.76
CA ALA A 376 -6.14 -5.82 8.91
C ALA A 376 -6.09 -4.90 7.68
N PHE A 377 -7.25 -4.53 7.17
CA PHE A 377 -7.44 -3.58 6.08
C PHE A 377 -8.18 -2.36 6.62
N ILE A 378 -7.56 -1.19 6.50
CA ILE A 378 -8.01 0.03 7.16
C ILE A 378 -8.14 1.13 6.11
N ASP A 379 -9.37 1.66 5.97
CA ASP A 379 -9.69 2.80 5.12
C ASP A 379 -9.09 2.70 3.71
N PRO A 380 -9.53 1.72 2.88
CA PRO A 380 -9.00 1.58 1.53
C PRO A 380 -9.11 2.89 0.75
N SER A 381 -8.05 3.23 0.02
CA SER A 381 -7.95 4.45 -0.77
C SER A 381 -7.31 4.14 -2.12
N SER A 382 -8.02 4.50 -3.19
CA SER A 382 -7.62 4.28 -4.57
C SER A 382 -8.15 5.43 -5.43
N THR A 383 -7.73 5.52 -6.69
CA THR A 383 -8.32 6.47 -7.64
C THR A 383 -9.71 6.06 -8.14
N GLY A 384 -10.27 4.94 -7.65
CA GLY A 384 -11.56 4.37 -8.07
C GLY A 384 -12.51 4.10 -6.90
N SER A 385 -13.10 2.90 -6.86
CA SER A 385 -14.15 2.50 -5.91
C SER A 385 -13.66 2.15 -4.50
N ASN A 386 -12.37 2.38 -4.19
CA ASN A 386 -11.77 2.18 -2.86
C ASN A 386 -12.02 0.77 -2.30
N TYR A 387 -11.50 -0.23 -3.00
CA TYR A 387 -11.53 -1.62 -2.57
C TYR A 387 -10.35 -1.92 -1.63
N ALA A 388 -10.58 -2.71 -0.57
CA ALA A 388 -9.49 -3.19 0.29
C ALA A 388 -8.93 -4.53 -0.15
N LEU A 389 -9.79 -5.55 -0.35
CA LEU A 389 -9.37 -6.88 -0.74
C LEU A 389 -10.24 -7.41 -1.88
N GLN A 390 -9.60 -7.83 -2.98
CA GLN A 390 -10.25 -8.64 -3.98
C GLN A 390 -10.52 -10.03 -3.40
N TRP A 391 -11.77 -10.47 -3.46
CA TRP A 391 -12.18 -11.76 -2.92
C TRP A 391 -12.52 -12.73 -4.05
N PRO A 392 -11.51 -13.45 -4.55
CA PRO A 392 -11.71 -14.48 -5.55
C PRO A 392 -12.44 -15.70 -4.95
N ASN A 393 -13.36 -16.29 -5.72
CA ASN A 393 -13.87 -17.64 -5.48
C ASN A 393 -12.89 -18.69 -6.01
N THR A 394 -11.74 -18.78 -5.37
CA THR A 394 -10.81 -19.88 -5.61
C THR A 394 -10.33 -20.47 -4.27
N THR A 395 -9.38 -21.38 -4.32
CA THR A 395 -8.74 -22.08 -3.20
C THR A 395 -7.91 -21.19 -2.26
N HIS A 396 -8.09 -19.87 -2.25
CA HIS A 396 -7.34 -18.98 -1.33
C HIS A 396 -7.71 -19.27 0.12
N ASN A 397 -6.70 -19.20 0.99
CA ASN A 397 -6.91 -19.30 2.43
C ASN A 397 -7.04 -17.88 3.01
N LEU A 398 -8.25 -17.33 3.01
CA LEU A 398 -8.56 -15.98 3.50
C LEU A 398 -9.30 -16.07 4.84
N LYS A 399 -8.61 -15.82 5.96
CA LYS A 399 -9.18 -16.01 7.30
C LYS A 399 -8.67 -14.99 8.32
N ASN A 400 -9.44 -14.82 9.39
CA ASN A 400 -9.08 -13.94 10.51
C ASN A 400 -8.75 -12.52 10.03
N LEU A 401 -9.58 -11.99 9.12
CA LEU A 401 -9.36 -10.69 8.50
C LEU A 401 -10.22 -9.63 9.18
N SER A 402 -9.62 -8.47 9.46
CA SER A 402 -10.33 -7.31 10.00
C SER A 402 -10.43 -6.21 8.97
N PHE A 403 -11.64 -5.72 8.73
CA PHE A 403 -11.91 -4.59 7.83
C PHE A 403 -12.41 -3.40 8.65
N ILE A 404 -11.66 -2.31 8.64
CA ILE A 404 -11.86 -1.17 9.54
C ILE A 404 -12.11 0.09 8.72
N THR A 405 -13.21 0.77 8.98
CA THR A 405 -13.49 2.09 8.41
C THR A 405 -13.54 3.17 9.50
N SER A 406 -12.85 4.28 9.26
CA SER A 406 -13.01 5.54 10.01
C SER A 406 -14.10 6.44 9.44
N GLY A 407 -14.66 6.09 8.27
CA GLY A 407 -15.56 6.95 7.50
C GLY A 407 -14.87 7.81 6.44
N THR A 408 -13.54 7.78 6.35
CA THR A 408 -12.73 8.51 5.37
C THR A 408 -11.75 7.56 4.66
N PRO A 409 -11.74 7.47 3.32
CA PRO A 409 -12.53 8.25 2.36
C PRO A 409 -14.04 7.97 2.47
N THR A 410 -14.87 8.86 1.95
CA THR A 410 -16.35 8.76 2.11
C THR A 410 -16.98 7.64 1.29
N THR A 411 -16.22 7.06 0.37
CA THR A 411 -16.61 5.88 -0.42
C THR A 411 -15.60 4.79 -0.13
N GLN A 412 -16.04 3.63 0.34
CA GLN A 412 -15.20 2.47 0.66
C GLN A 412 -15.98 1.19 0.44
N ASN A 413 -15.32 0.18 -0.13
CA ASN A 413 -15.86 -1.16 -0.26
C ASN A 413 -14.81 -2.14 0.26
N MET A 414 -15.05 -2.77 1.40
CA MET A 414 -14.00 -3.55 2.04
C MET A 414 -13.62 -4.80 1.24
N ILE A 415 -14.63 -5.50 0.73
CA ILE A 415 -14.47 -6.71 -0.08
C ILE A 415 -14.95 -6.47 -1.50
N HIS A 416 -14.17 -6.89 -2.49
CA HIS A 416 -14.55 -6.83 -3.90
C HIS A 416 -14.77 -8.23 -4.49
N LEU A 417 -16.03 -8.56 -4.77
CA LEU A 417 -16.47 -9.83 -5.32
C LEU A 417 -16.56 -9.69 -6.85
N THR A 418 -15.60 -10.27 -7.56
CA THR A 418 -15.35 -9.97 -8.99
C THR A 418 -15.80 -11.06 -9.96
N GLN A 419 -16.14 -12.26 -9.48
CA GLN A 419 -16.38 -13.39 -10.38
C GLN A 419 -17.73 -13.32 -11.09
N SER A 420 -17.77 -13.74 -12.34
CA SER A 420 -18.95 -13.67 -13.23
C SER A 420 -19.85 -14.91 -13.22
N ALA A 421 -19.56 -15.91 -12.39
CA ALA A 421 -20.40 -17.10 -12.22
C ALA A 421 -20.88 -17.17 -10.78
N ASP A 422 -22.01 -17.83 -10.52
CA ASP A 422 -22.51 -18.04 -9.16
C ASP A 422 -21.49 -18.82 -8.31
N TYR A 423 -21.33 -18.40 -7.05
CA TYR A 423 -20.43 -19.09 -6.14
C TYR A 423 -20.79 -18.95 -4.67
N SER A 424 -20.16 -19.80 -3.87
CA SER A 424 -20.22 -19.72 -2.42
C SER A 424 -18.81 -19.56 -1.86
N THR A 425 -18.65 -18.67 -0.90
CA THR A 425 -17.41 -18.50 -0.14
C THR A 425 -17.68 -18.65 1.35
N SER A 426 -16.67 -19.04 2.11
CA SER A 426 -16.74 -19.12 3.57
C SER A 426 -16.08 -17.90 4.19
N PHE A 427 -16.72 -17.32 5.21
CA PHE A 427 -16.16 -16.26 6.05
C PHE A 427 -15.78 -16.87 7.40
N ASP A 428 -14.50 -17.17 7.57
CA ASP A 428 -13.91 -17.72 8.79
C ASP A 428 -13.06 -16.63 9.46
N GLY A 429 -13.60 -16.03 10.52
CA GLY A 429 -12.97 -14.91 11.23
C GLY A 429 -12.95 -13.60 10.46
N ILE A 430 -13.98 -13.31 9.65
CA ILE A 430 -14.06 -12.08 8.86
C ILE A 430 -14.88 -11.03 9.60
N ILE A 431 -14.20 -10.00 10.11
CA ILE A 431 -14.77 -9.02 11.03
C ILE A 431 -14.73 -7.62 10.43
N PHE A 432 -15.85 -6.92 10.47
CA PHE A 432 -15.99 -5.52 10.07
C PHE A 432 -16.13 -4.63 11.30
N PHE A 433 -15.35 -3.55 11.34
CA PHE A 433 -15.38 -2.52 12.37
C PHE A 433 -15.63 -1.14 11.76
N GLY A 434 -16.40 -0.31 12.47
CA GLY A 434 -16.77 1.03 12.03
C GLY A 434 -18.26 1.14 11.67
N SER A 435 -18.63 2.25 11.05
CA SER A 435 -20.03 2.52 10.67
C SER A 435 -20.24 2.34 9.17
N TYR A 436 -20.83 1.21 8.78
CA TYR A 436 -21.18 0.86 7.39
C TYR A 436 -22.63 1.25 7.02
N ALA A 437 -23.31 2.01 7.89
CA ALA A 437 -24.69 2.44 7.67
C ALA A 437 -24.89 3.45 6.52
N SER A 438 -23.83 3.87 5.83
CA SER A 438 -23.91 4.79 4.70
C SER A 438 -23.96 4.02 3.38
N SER A 439 -24.67 4.54 2.37
CA SER A 439 -24.74 3.92 1.05
C SER A 439 -23.41 3.89 0.29
N THR A 440 -22.37 4.52 0.82
CA THR A 440 -21.05 4.66 0.19
C THR A 440 -19.95 3.92 0.93
N ILE A 441 -20.19 3.41 2.14
CA ILE A 441 -19.23 2.65 2.94
C ILE A 441 -19.83 1.28 3.24
N ARG A 442 -19.22 0.22 2.72
CA ARG A 442 -19.84 -1.10 2.62
C ARG A 442 -18.89 -2.22 3.03
N HIS A 443 -19.46 -3.32 3.52
CA HIS A 443 -18.72 -4.57 3.75
C HIS A 443 -18.16 -5.13 2.45
N GLY A 444 -18.87 -4.93 1.35
CA GLY A 444 -18.32 -5.25 0.04
C GLY A 444 -19.24 -4.92 -1.11
N GLU A 445 -18.75 -5.22 -2.30
CA GLU A 445 -19.44 -4.99 -3.55
C GLU A 445 -19.23 -6.18 -4.50
N ASN A 446 -20.34 -6.65 -5.08
CA ASN A 446 -20.35 -7.60 -6.17
C ASN A 446 -20.42 -6.88 -7.51
N THR A 447 -19.31 -6.94 -8.25
CA THR A 447 -19.16 -6.45 -9.63
C THR A 447 -19.20 -7.60 -10.65
N GLY A 448 -19.35 -8.84 -10.17
CA GLY A 448 -19.52 -10.05 -10.95
C GLY A 448 -20.77 -10.03 -11.83
N THR A 449 -20.58 -10.06 -13.14
CA THR A 449 -21.69 -9.98 -14.11
C THR A 449 -22.62 -11.19 -13.99
N ASN A 450 -23.87 -10.95 -13.56
CA ASN A 450 -24.89 -11.98 -13.32
C ASN A 450 -24.48 -13.09 -12.33
N ALA A 451 -23.60 -12.77 -11.37
CA ALA A 451 -23.16 -13.74 -10.37
C ALA A 451 -23.95 -13.57 -9.07
N ASP A 452 -24.60 -14.65 -8.62
CA ASP A 452 -25.13 -14.77 -7.27
C ASP A 452 -24.03 -15.28 -6.33
N VAL A 453 -23.74 -14.50 -5.28
CA VAL A 453 -22.72 -14.83 -4.28
C VAL A 453 -23.37 -15.22 -2.97
N THR A 454 -23.03 -16.40 -2.45
CA THR A 454 -23.42 -16.84 -1.11
C THR A 454 -22.22 -16.79 -0.16
N ILE A 455 -22.32 -15.97 0.89
CA ILE A 455 -21.31 -15.86 1.95
C ILE A 455 -21.76 -16.73 3.12
N ASN A 456 -20.98 -17.75 3.47
CA ASN A 456 -21.27 -18.66 4.58
C ASN A 456 -20.35 -18.33 5.77
N SER A 457 -20.87 -17.65 6.79
CA SER A 457 -20.13 -17.39 8.02
C SER A 457 -19.90 -18.69 8.78
N VAL A 458 -18.66 -18.93 9.21
CA VAL A 458 -18.33 -20.09 10.04
C VAL A 458 -18.83 -19.83 11.46
N ALA A 459 -19.64 -20.75 12.00
CA ALA A 459 -20.15 -20.62 13.36
C ALA A 459 -18.99 -20.60 14.37
N GLY A 460 -19.03 -19.64 15.29
CA GLY A 460 -18.01 -19.45 16.33
C GLY A 460 -16.70 -18.82 15.88
N SER A 461 -16.59 -18.38 14.62
CA SER A 461 -15.36 -17.71 14.14
C SER A 461 -15.34 -16.21 14.44
N GLY A 462 -16.41 -15.63 14.98
CA GLY A 462 -16.58 -14.18 15.16
C GLY A 462 -16.97 -13.41 13.90
N SER A 463 -17.26 -14.08 12.78
CA SER A 463 -17.59 -13.41 11.52
C SER A 463 -18.90 -12.61 11.65
N ASN A 464 -18.91 -11.35 11.20
CA ASN A 464 -20.06 -10.45 11.33
C ASN A 464 -20.53 -9.76 10.02
N PRO A 465 -20.55 -10.43 8.85
CA PRO A 465 -21.09 -9.81 7.63
C PRO A 465 -22.60 -9.52 7.77
N VAL A 466 -23.03 -8.35 7.30
CA VAL A 466 -24.44 -7.94 7.22
C VAL A 466 -24.85 -7.81 5.76
N GLN A 467 -25.88 -8.56 5.34
CA GLN A 467 -26.32 -8.60 3.93
C GLN A 467 -26.68 -7.21 3.37
N ALA A 468 -27.31 -6.35 4.17
CA ALA A 468 -27.71 -5.00 3.75
C ALA A 468 -26.51 -4.07 3.45
N GLU A 469 -25.32 -4.42 3.91
CA GLU A 469 -24.09 -3.64 3.75
C GLU A 469 -23.23 -4.15 2.59
N PHE A 470 -23.77 -5.07 1.76
CA PHE A 470 -23.21 -5.43 0.46
C PHE A 470 -23.92 -4.70 -0.68
N ASN A 471 -23.15 -4.24 -1.67
CA ASN A 471 -23.69 -3.75 -2.94
C ASN A 471 -23.71 -4.85 -4.01
N ASN A 472 -24.60 -4.69 -4.98
CA ASN A 472 -24.48 -5.37 -6.26
C ASN A 472 -24.62 -4.35 -7.39
N THR A 473 -23.56 -4.18 -8.18
CA THR A 473 -23.57 -3.29 -9.35
C THR A 473 -23.78 -4.04 -10.66
N ALA A 474 -23.77 -5.37 -10.64
CA ALA A 474 -23.69 -6.23 -11.83
C ALA A 474 -24.85 -7.24 -11.99
N SER A 475 -26.07 -6.84 -11.59
CA SER A 475 -27.34 -7.56 -11.76
C SER A 475 -27.48 -8.94 -11.09
N GLY A 476 -26.52 -9.36 -10.26
CA GLY A 476 -26.63 -10.55 -9.40
C GLY A 476 -27.19 -10.23 -8.01
N THR A 477 -26.92 -11.13 -7.04
CA THR A 477 -27.21 -10.93 -5.62
C THR A 477 -26.02 -11.25 -4.72
N VAL A 478 -26.07 -10.77 -3.48
CA VAL A 478 -25.22 -11.23 -2.38
C VAL A 478 -26.15 -11.71 -1.27
N THR A 479 -26.02 -12.98 -0.90
CA THR A 479 -26.75 -13.61 0.21
C THR A 479 -25.75 -13.91 1.31
N VAL A 480 -26.02 -13.43 2.52
CA VAL A 480 -25.22 -13.79 3.69
C VAL A 480 -25.99 -14.86 4.45
N VAL A 481 -25.30 -15.97 4.75
CA VAL A 481 -25.78 -17.09 5.54
C VAL A 481 -24.95 -17.14 6.81
N ASN A 482 -25.54 -16.71 7.91
CA ASN A 482 -24.95 -16.68 9.24
C ASN A 482 -25.75 -17.56 10.20
N THR A 483 -26.00 -18.80 9.78
CA THR A 483 -26.84 -19.72 10.53
C THR A 483 -26.07 -20.37 11.69
N VAL A 484 -26.54 -20.16 12.91
CA VAL A 484 -26.06 -20.82 14.14
C VAL A 484 -27.14 -21.76 14.68
N THR A 485 -26.79 -22.61 15.65
CA THR A 485 -27.76 -23.51 16.30
C THR A 485 -28.20 -22.94 17.65
N LEU A 486 -29.51 -22.86 17.85
CA LEU A 486 -30.11 -22.68 19.18
C LEU A 486 -30.44 -24.06 19.73
N LYS A 487 -29.94 -24.38 20.91
CA LYS A 487 -30.08 -25.67 21.55
C LYS A 487 -30.34 -25.52 23.04
N VAL A 488 -31.41 -26.16 23.48
CA VAL A 488 -31.78 -26.22 24.90
C VAL A 488 -31.94 -27.67 25.28
N THR A 489 -31.13 -28.11 26.26
CA THR A 489 -31.25 -29.44 26.85
C THR A 489 -32.01 -29.33 28.17
N VAL A 490 -33.20 -29.89 28.24
CA VAL A 490 -34.06 -29.89 29.42
C VAL A 490 -33.86 -31.18 30.21
N LYS A 491 -33.48 -31.04 31.49
CA LYS A 491 -33.26 -32.17 32.41
C LYS A 491 -34.05 -31.99 33.69
N ASP A 492 -34.35 -33.09 34.38
CA ASP A 492 -34.82 -33.04 35.76
C ASP A 492 -33.66 -32.87 36.76
N VAL A 493 -33.99 -32.75 38.05
CA VAL A 493 -33.00 -32.63 39.13
C VAL A 493 -32.08 -33.86 39.29
N ALA A 494 -32.44 -35.00 38.71
CA ALA A 494 -31.62 -36.21 38.67
C ALA A 494 -30.71 -36.27 37.42
N GLY A 495 -30.81 -35.28 36.53
CA GLY A 495 -30.06 -35.19 35.29
C GLY A 495 -30.64 -36.01 34.12
N VAL A 496 -31.87 -36.52 34.26
CA VAL A 496 -32.57 -37.27 33.20
C VAL A 496 -33.22 -36.29 32.23
N GLY A 497 -33.03 -36.51 30.93
CA GLY A 497 -33.64 -35.67 29.89
C GLY A 497 -35.17 -35.76 29.90
N ILE A 498 -35.84 -34.60 29.90
CA ILE A 498 -37.30 -34.52 29.89
C ILE A 498 -37.78 -34.42 28.43
N VAL A 499 -38.51 -35.44 27.95
CA VAL A 499 -39.05 -35.48 26.59
C VAL A 499 -40.43 -34.81 26.53
N GLY A 500 -40.68 -34.02 25.48
CA GLY A 500 -41.94 -33.33 25.22
C GLY A 500 -42.20 -32.11 26.10
N ALA A 501 -41.16 -31.55 26.72
CA ALA A 501 -41.16 -30.21 27.27
C ALA A 501 -41.10 -29.18 26.12
N GLN A 502 -42.05 -28.26 26.10
CA GLN A 502 -42.10 -27.16 25.16
C GLN A 502 -41.07 -26.12 25.56
N THR A 503 -40.19 -25.78 24.61
CA THR A 503 -39.07 -24.87 24.80
C THR A 503 -39.14 -23.77 23.77
N ALA A 504 -39.18 -22.52 24.24
CA ALA A 504 -39.21 -21.36 23.37
C ALA A 504 -38.14 -20.36 23.75
N ILE A 505 -37.64 -19.65 22.75
CA ILE A 505 -36.64 -18.58 22.90
C ILE A 505 -37.25 -17.31 22.32
N TYR A 506 -37.24 -16.23 23.10
CA TYR A 506 -37.75 -14.92 22.69
C TYR A 506 -36.65 -13.88 22.80
N ASP A 507 -36.58 -12.93 21.87
CA ASP A 507 -35.70 -11.75 22.00
C ASP A 507 -36.24 -10.74 23.04
N ASP A 508 -35.52 -9.63 23.24
CA ASP A 508 -35.92 -8.55 24.14
C ASP A 508 -37.23 -7.85 23.72
N SER A 509 -37.69 -8.03 22.48
CA SER A 509 -38.97 -7.52 21.96
C SER A 509 -40.09 -8.57 22.02
N ASP A 510 -39.86 -9.70 22.68
CA ASP A 510 -40.77 -10.84 22.80
C ASP A 510 -41.13 -11.47 21.43
N VAL A 511 -40.24 -11.34 20.44
CA VAL A 511 -40.34 -12.03 19.14
C VAL A 511 -39.83 -13.46 19.31
N GLU A 512 -40.62 -14.42 18.85
CA GLU A 512 -40.28 -15.85 18.91
C GLU A 512 -39.15 -16.17 17.94
N LEU A 513 -38.03 -16.67 18.46
CA LEU A 513 -36.86 -17.12 17.70
C LEU A 513 -36.83 -18.65 17.57
N MET A 514 -37.30 -19.36 18.60
CA MET A 514 -37.44 -20.81 18.61
C MET A 514 -38.68 -21.23 19.38
N ASN A 515 -39.36 -22.31 18.95
CA ASN A 515 -40.50 -22.90 19.66
C ASN A 515 -40.65 -24.38 19.34
N GLU A 516 -39.87 -25.19 20.05
CA GLU A 516 -39.71 -26.61 19.77
C GLU A 516 -40.02 -27.45 21.01
N ASP A 517 -40.59 -28.64 20.79
CA ASP A 517 -40.72 -29.64 21.84
C ASP A 517 -39.43 -30.46 21.93
N THR A 518 -38.99 -30.70 23.17
CA THR A 518 -37.83 -31.55 23.42
C THR A 518 -38.06 -32.99 22.94
N ILE A 519 -37.09 -33.55 22.23
CA ILE A 519 -37.10 -34.92 21.73
C ILE A 519 -36.30 -35.87 22.64
N ALA A 520 -35.83 -36.99 22.10
CA ALA A 520 -35.00 -37.95 22.85
C ALA A 520 -33.78 -37.27 23.50
N GLY A 521 -33.53 -37.57 24.77
CA GLY A 521 -32.46 -36.94 25.54
C GLY A 521 -32.81 -35.56 26.12
N GLY A 522 -34.03 -35.05 25.88
CA GLY A 522 -34.51 -33.77 26.39
C GLY A 522 -33.99 -32.57 25.58
N VAL A 523 -33.62 -32.75 24.32
CA VAL A 523 -33.04 -31.68 23.49
C VAL A 523 -34.13 -31.05 22.61
N ALA A 524 -34.17 -29.72 22.58
CA ALA A 524 -34.90 -28.92 21.59
C ALA A 524 -33.88 -28.05 20.85
N GLU A 525 -33.90 -28.06 19.52
CA GLU A 525 -32.92 -27.33 18.70
C GLU A 525 -33.54 -26.75 17.43
N GLN A 526 -33.05 -25.59 17.00
CA GLN A 526 -33.47 -24.91 15.77
C GLN A 526 -32.30 -24.12 15.18
N ALA A 527 -32.26 -24.03 13.85
CA ALA A 527 -31.38 -23.11 13.14
C ALA A 527 -31.83 -21.65 13.34
N PHE A 528 -30.87 -20.76 13.55
CA PHE A 528 -31.11 -19.33 13.73
C PHE A 528 -30.15 -18.51 12.88
N GLU A 529 -30.69 -17.55 12.15
CA GLU A 529 -29.89 -16.62 11.35
C GLU A 529 -29.35 -15.52 12.26
N TYR A 530 -28.08 -15.64 12.65
CA TYR A 530 -27.42 -14.73 13.57
C TYR A 530 -27.19 -13.36 12.90
N PRO A 531 -27.64 -12.25 13.49
CA PRO A 531 -27.61 -10.94 12.84
C PRO A 531 -26.21 -10.30 12.80
N GLY A 532 -25.16 -11.01 13.25
CA GLY A 532 -23.79 -10.47 13.33
C GLY A 532 -23.47 -9.73 14.63
N SER A 533 -24.41 -9.70 15.59
CA SER A 533 -24.21 -9.15 16.93
C SER A 533 -24.95 -9.97 17.98
N ASP A 534 -24.42 -10.03 19.20
CA ASP A 534 -25.01 -10.82 20.30
C ASP A 534 -26.46 -10.40 20.57
N VAL A 535 -27.33 -11.40 20.74
CA VAL A 535 -28.78 -11.19 20.94
C VAL A 535 -29.15 -11.64 22.36
N ASN A 536 -29.57 -10.69 23.20
CA ASN A 536 -30.16 -11.03 24.50
C ASN A 536 -31.50 -11.74 24.28
N VAL A 537 -31.71 -12.84 24.99
CA VAL A 537 -32.92 -13.65 24.85
C VAL A 537 -33.46 -14.16 26.19
N SER A 538 -34.73 -14.52 26.21
CA SER A 538 -35.42 -15.22 27.29
C SER A 538 -35.70 -16.65 26.85
N VAL A 539 -35.11 -17.64 27.53
CA VAL A 539 -35.42 -19.06 27.31
C VAL A 539 -36.53 -19.47 28.26
N ARG A 540 -37.65 -19.93 27.71
CA ARG A 540 -38.85 -20.34 28.43
C ARG A 540 -39.11 -21.82 28.21
N VAL A 541 -39.14 -22.60 29.28
CA VAL A 541 -39.39 -24.04 29.24
C VAL A 541 -40.62 -24.39 30.06
N ARG A 542 -41.55 -25.16 29.49
CA ARG A 542 -42.72 -25.70 30.19
C ARG A 542 -43.00 -27.13 29.76
N LYS A 543 -43.45 -27.98 30.70
CA LYS A 543 -43.95 -29.32 30.38
C LYS A 543 -45.44 -29.37 30.70
N GLY A 544 -46.26 -29.69 29.68
CA GLY A 544 -47.71 -29.75 29.81
C GLY A 544 -48.21 -30.71 30.90
N SER A 545 -49.41 -30.45 31.41
CA SER A 545 -50.04 -31.10 32.58
C SER A 545 -50.59 -32.52 32.34
N THR A 546 -50.33 -33.12 31.19
CA THR A 546 -50.77 -34.47 30.84
C THR A 546 -49.69 -35.50 31.22
N GLY A 547 -50.02 -36.40 32.16
CA GLY A 547 -49.10 -37.39 32.73
C GLY A 547 -49.02 -37.29 34.26
N SER A 548 -48.32 -38.23 34.91
CA SER A 548 -48.17 -38.29 36.36
C SER A 548 -47.16 -37.31 36.95
N THR A 549 -46.28 -36.76 36.11
CA THR A 549 -45.17 -35.89 36.53
C THR A 549 -45.35 -34.51 35.90
N LYS A 550 -45.36 -33.47 36.74
CA LYS A 550 -45.48 -32.06 36.33
C LYS A 550 -44.22 -31.33 36.74
N TYR A 551 -43.88 -30.26 36.04
CA TYR A 551 -42.67 -29.49 36.31
C TYR A 551 -42.99 -28.00 36.40
N GLU A 552 -42.28 -27.30 37.28
CA GLU A 552 -42.35 -25.84 37.38
C GLU A 552 -41.79 -25.20 36.10
N PRO A 553 -42.50 -24.24 35.47
CA PRO A 553 -41.97 -23.53 34.30
C PRO A 553 -40.71 -22.74 34.64
N VAL A 554 -39.74 -22.74 33.73
CA VAL A 554 -38.49 -21.98 33.88
C VAL A 554 -38.46 -20.86 32.86
N ASN A 555 -38.03 -19.67 33.28
CA ASN A 555 -37.69 -18.55 32.41
C ASN A 555 -36.32 -18.02 32.82
N THR A 556 -35.35 -18.03 31.92
CA THR A 556 -33.97 -17.59 32.20
C THR A 556 -33.45 -16.68 31.09
N PRO A 557 -32.81 -15.54 31.43
CA PRO A 557 -32.13 -14.70 30.45
C PRO A 557 -30.85 -15.39 29.96
N GLN A 558 -30.58 -15.28 28.66
CA GLN A 558 -29.42 -15.86 27.99
C GLN A 558 -28.93 -14.92 26.88
N LEU A 559 -27.82 -15.30 26.24
CA LEU A 559 -27.21 -14.58 25.13
C LEU A 559 -26.98 -15.55 23.97
N ILE A 560 -27.55 -15.26 22.81
CA ILE A 560 -27.16 -15.94 21.57
C ILE A 560 -25.88 -15.26 21.07
N GLN A 561 -24.83 -16.06 20.86
CA GLN A 561 -23.55 -15.62 20.33
C GLN A 561 -23.37 -16.13 18.89
N ASP A 562 -22.24 -15.81 18.28
CA ASP A 562 -21.80 -16.32 16.97
C ASP A 562 -21.60 -17.86 16.94
N THR A 563 -21.44 -18.49 18.12
CA THR A 563 -21.48 -19.95 18.29
C THR A 563 -22.90 -20.52 18.37
N GLY A 564 -23.93 -19.66 18.40
CA GLY A 564 -25.30 -20.01 18.75
C GLY A 564 -25.57 -19.98 20.24
N LEU A 565 -26.50 -20.81 20.69
CA LEU A 565 -26.87 -20.97 22.10
C LEU A 565 -26.91 -22.46 22.41
N ASP A 566 -26.12 -22.94 23.38
CA ASP A 566 -26.23 -24.31 23.91
C ASP A 566 -26.30 -24.27 25.43
N ILE A 567 -27.49 -24.49 25.98
CA ILE A 567 -27.72 -24.43 27.43
C ILE A 567 -28.41 -25.66 27.97
N VAL A 568 -28.21 -25.90 29.26
CA VAL A 568 -28.95 -26.93 30.02
C VAL A 568 -29.91 -26.25 30.99
N VAL A 569 -31.21 -26.50 30.82
CA VAL A 569 -32.25 -26.06 31.75
C VAL A 569 -32.64 -27.22 32.65
N THR A 570 -32.51 -27.04 33.97
CA THR A 570 -32.98 -28.02 34.95
C THR A 570 -34.37 -27.61 35.43
N MET A 571 -35.35 -28.51 35.28
CA MET A 571 -36.69 -28.33 35.80
C MET A 571 -36.89 -29.11 37.10
N THR A 572 -37.58 -28.50 38.05
CA THR A 572 -37.98 -29.15 39.30
C THR A 572 -39.38 -29.74 39.15
N GLU A 573 -39.58 -30.96 39.63
CA GLU A 573 -40.91 -31.58 39.66
C GLU A 573 -41.83 -30.78 40.60
N ASP A 574 -43.00 -30.41 40.10
CA ASP A 574 -44.05 -29.73 40.87
C ASP A 574 -44.84 -30.78 41.66
N THR A 575 -44.39 -31.01 42.89
CA THR A 575 -45.01 -31.99 43.80
C THR A 575 -46.37 -31.55 44.33
N GLU A 576 -46.73 -30.27 44.25
CA GLU A 576 -48.01 -29.75 44.77
C GLU A 576 -49.16 -29.98 43.77
N ASN A 577 -48.85 -30.07 42.48
CA ASN A 577 -49.83 -30.30 41.42
C ASN A 577 -49.82 -31.73 40.85
N ALA A 578 -48.97 -32.63 41.34
CA ALA A 578 -48.96 -34.04 40.96
C ALA A 578 -50.13 -34.80 41.62
N SER A 579 -51.32 -34.74 41.02
CA SER A 579 -52.51 -35.52 41.41
C SER A 579 -53.12 -36.25 40.23
#